data_AF-A0A958H4I7-F1
#
_entry.id   AF-A0A958H4I7-F1
#
_cell.length_a   1.000
_cell.length_b   1.000
_cell.length_c   1.000
_cell.angle_alpha   90.00
_cell.angle_beta   90.00
_cell.angle_gamma   90.00
#
_symmetry.space_group_name_H-M   'P 1'
#
loop_
_entity.id
_entity.type
_entity.pdbx_description
1 polymer ?
#
loop_
_entity_poly.entity_id
_entity_poly.type
_entity_poly.pdbx_seq_one_letter_code
_entity_poly.pdbx_strand_id
1 'polypeptide(L)'
;CAVTGNVTSLRNKLPVDDLLTKVYHEGPGAVPRGGEIDKVVPALIPRVLPLHQVITVDAFIPGCPPDPERIWAAVSSLLAGEPVVLADKMRKFG
;
A
#
# COMPACT_ATOMS: atom_id res chain seq x y z
N CYS A 1 2.38 -0.23 -4.06
CA CYS A 1 1.30 -0.14 -3.04
C CYS A 1 0.84 1.29 -2.81
N ALA A 2 1.69 2.21 -2.33
CA ALA A 2 1.26 3.59 -2.01
C ALA A 2 0.68 4.36 -3.22
N VAL A 3 1.23 4.16 -4.44
CA VAL A 3 0.81 4.90 -5.64
C VAL A 3 -0.57 4.47 -6.15
N THR A 4 -0.82 3.16 -6.22
CA THR A 4 -1.94 2.56 -6.99
C THR A 4 -2.69 1.46 -6.23
N GLY A 5 -2.37 1.21 -4.96
CA GLY A 5 -2.87 0.06 -4.19
C GLY A 5 -2.17 -1.27 -4.54
N ASN A 6 -1.99 -1.61 -5.82
CA ASN A 6 -1.42 -2.88 -6.30
C ASN A 6 -2.15 -4.11 -5.71
N VAL A 7 -1.41 -5.17 -5.37
CA VAL A 7 -1.92 -6.48 -4.93
C VAL A 7 -2.90 -6.35 -3.76
N THR A 8 -2.63 -5.47 -2.79
CA THR A 8 -3.54 -5.29 -1.63
C THR A 8 -4.90 -4.75 -2.04
N SER A 9 -4.99 -3.95 -3.10
CA SER A 9 -6.26 -3.42 -3.61
C SER A 9 -7.11 -4.43 -4.37
N LEU A 10 -6.58 -5.62 -4.68
CA LEU A 10 -7.38 -6.70 -5.29
C LEU A 10 -8.57 -7.11 -4.41
N ARG A 11 -8.45 -6.95 -3.08
CA ARG A 11 -9.57 -7.20 -2.15
C ARG A 11 -10.72 -6.20 -2.28
N ASN A 12 -10.56 -5.08 -2.98
CA ASN A 12 -11.57 -4.01 -3.02
C ASN A 12 -12.89 -4.43 -3.68
N LYS A 13 -12.92 -5.59 -4.35
CA LYS A 13 -14.13 -6.20 -4.91
C LYS A 13 -14.88 -7.08 -3.90
N LEU A 14 -14.30 -7.32 -2.73
CA LEU A 14 -14.82 -8.19 -1.68
C LEU A 14 -15.22 -7.35 -0.46
N PRO A 15 -16.37 -7.62 0.17
CA PRO A 15 -16.68 -7.08 1.49
C PRO A 15 -15.64 -7.51 2.53
N VAL A 16 -15.35 -6.62 3.49
CA VAL A 16 -14.37 -6.89 4.57
C VAL A 16 -14.82 -8.08 5.41
N ASP A 17 -16.10 -8.14 5.76
CA ASP A 17 -16.65 -9.19 6.63
C ASP A 17 -16.59 -10.56 5.96
N ASP A 18 -16.87 -10.64 4.66
CA ASP A 18 -16.73 -11.87 3.86
C ASP A 18 -15.27 -12.36 3.86
N LEU A 19 -14.31 -11.43 3.71
CA LEU A 19 -12.88 -11.75 3.71
C LEU A 19 -12.41 -12.26 5.08
N LEU A 20 -12.81 -11.58 6.16
CA LEU A 20 -12.45 -11.98 7.52
C LEU A 20 -13.09 -13.32 7.90
N THR A 21 -14.38 -13.50 7.56
CA THR A 21 -15.09 -14.79 7.70
C THR A 21 -14.34 -15.89 6.96
N LYS A 22 -13.97 -15.65 5.70
CA LYS A 22 -13.30 -16.65 4.89
C LYS A 22 -11.96 -17.09 5.44
N VAL A 23 -11.17 -16.16 6.00
CA VAL A 23 -9.80 -16.45 6.47
C VAL A 23 -9.79 -17.02 7.89
N TYR A 24 -10.57 -16.43 8.80
CA TYR A 24 -10.49 -16.74 10.22
C TYR A 24 -11.57 -17.70 10.73
N HIS A 25 -12.69 -17.85 10.01
CA HIS A 25 -13.80 -18.71 10.42
C HIS A 25 -13.98 -19.95 9.52
N GLU A 26 -13.81 -19.81 8.20
CA GLU A 26 -14.04 -20.90 7.23
C GLU A 26 -12.76 -21.53 6.64
N GLY A 27 -11.65 -20.79 6.61
CA GLY A 27 -10.41 -21.14 5.92
C GLY A 27 -9.35 -21.77 6.83
N PRO A 28 -8.09 -21.93 6.37
CA PRO A 28 -7.05 -22.61 7.17
C PRO A 28 -6.58 -21.79 8.39
N GLY A 29 -6.99 -20.53 8.51
CA GLY A 29 -6.65 -19.68 9.64
C GLY A 29 -7.43 -20.06 10.89
N ALA A 30 -6.84 -19.82 12.06
CA ALA A 30 -7.56 -19.91 13.34
C ALA A 30 -8.05 -18.53 13.74
N VAL A 31 -9.27 -18.44 14.29
CA VAL A 31 -9.72 -17.24 15.00
C VAL A 31 -8.66 -16.90 16.06
N PRO A 32 -8.12 -15.68 16.09
CA PRO A 32 -7.11 -15.34 17.08
C PRO A 32 -7.70 -15.49 18.49
N ARG A 33 -6.91 -16.02 19.42
CA ARG A 33 -7.37 -16.35 20.79
C ARG A 33 -7.21 -15.14 21.70
N GLY A 34 -8.24 -14.88 22.51
CA GLY A 34 -8.26 -13.81 23.52
C GLY A 34 -9.07 -12.60 23.04
N GLY A 35 -10.12 -12.23 23.79
CA GLY A 35 -11.04 -11.12 23.48
C GLY A 35 -10.42 -9.72 23.55
N GLU A 36 -9.10 -9.60 23.38
CA GLU A 36 -8.35 -8.33 23.36
C GLU A 36 -7.95 -7.89 21.95
N ILE A 37 -8.22 -8.72 20.93
CA ILE A 37 -7.88 -8.41 19.52
C ILE A 37 -8.52 -7.09 19.08
N ASP A 38 -9.79 -6.88 19.45
CA ASP A 38 -10.53 -5.66 19.10
C ASP A 38 -9.98 -4.40 19.78
N LYS A 39 -9.13 -4.55 20.80
CA LYS A 39 -8.49 -3.42 21.51
C LYS A 39 -7.11 -3.07 20.96
N VAL A 40 -6.47 -3.98 20.22
CA VAL A 40 -5.09 -3.81 19.72
C VAL A 40 -5.03 -3.72 18.20
N VAL A 41 -5.90 -4.47 17.50
CA VAL A 41 -5.88 -4.55 16.03
C VAL A 41 -6.88 -3.55 15.46
N PRO A 42 -6.44 -2.63 14.58
CA PRO A 42 -7.34 -1.66 13.98
C PRO A 42 -8.32 -2.33 13.02
N ALA A 43 -9.55 -1.81 12.98
CA ALA A 43 -10.54 -2.22 12.00
C ALA A 43 -10.03 -1.94 10.56
N LEU A 44 -10.29 -2.88 9.66
CA LEU A 44 -9.98 -2.68 8.25
C LEU A 44 -10.94 -1.67 7.63
N ILE A 45 -10.39 -0.71 6.89
CA ILE A 45 -11.20 0.20 6.08
C ILE A 45 -11.92 -0.58 4.95
N PRO A 46 -13.11 -0.11 4.49
CA PRO A 46 -13.92 -0.83 3.50
C PRO A 46 -13.17 -1.15 2.20
N ARG A 47 -12.31 -0.24 1.74
CA ARG A 47 -11.47 -0.42 0.55
C ARG A 47 -10.07 0.09 0.81
N VAL A 48 -9.07 -0.60 0.27
CA VAL A 48 -7.70 -0.10 0.20
C VAL A 48 -7.65 1.11 -0.72
N LEU A 49 -7.02 2.18 -0.25
CA LEU A 49 -6.85 3.43 -0.97
C LEU A 49 -5.35 3.67 -1.23
N PRO A 50 -4.95 4.16 -2.43
CA PRO A 50 -3.63 4.74 -2.61
C PRO A 50 -3.49 6.01 -1.76
N LEU A 51 -2.25 6.35 -1.39
CA LEU A 51 -1.97 7.37 -0.38
C LEU A 51 -2.50 8.77 -0.78
N HIS A 52 -2.41 9.09 -2.08
CA HIS A 52 -2.85 10.37 -2.64
C HIS A 52 -4.37 10.59 -2.60
N GLN A 53 -5.17 9.57 -2.27
CA GLN A 53 -6.61 9.71 -2.04
C GLN A 53 -6.94 10.10 -0.59
N VAL A 54 -5.97 10.04 0.32
CA VAL A 54 -6.15 10.31 1.75
C VAL A 54 -5.42 11.58 2.17
N ILE A 55 -4.23 11.82 1.62
CA ILE A 55 -3.41 13.00 1.91
C ILE A 55 -2.75 13.52 0.62
N THR A 56 -2.33 14.79 0.62
CA THR A 56 -1.51 15.34 -0.46
C THR A 56 -0.18 14.60 -0.55
N VAL A 57 0.27 14.32 -1.78
CA VAL A 57 1.53 13.64 -2.07
C VAL A 57 2.28 14.45 -3.12
N ASP A 58 3.49 14.91 -2.76
CA ASP A 58 4.28 15.81 -3.61
C ASP A 58 5.05 15.10 -4.72
N ALA A 59 5.39 13.82 -4.52
CA ALA A 59 6.14 13.03 -5.48
C ALA A 59 5.75 11.55 -5.44
N PHE A 60 5.84 10.88 -6.59
CA PHE A 60 5.57 9.46 -6.74
C PHE A 60 6.79 8.71 -7.24
N ILE A 61 7.21 7.68 -6.51
CA ILE A 61 8.26 6.76 -6.92
C ILE A 61 7.58 5.45 -7.31
N PRO A 62 7.33 5.18 -8.61
CA PRO A 62 6.69 3.94 -9.04
C PRO A 62 7.58 2.73 -8.76
N GLY A 63 7.02 1.52 -8.78
CA GLY A 63 7.76 0.26 -8.60
C GLY A 63 7.15 -0.68 -7.55
N CYS A 64 7.40 -1.97 -7.69
CA CYS A 64 6.95 -3.02 -6.76
C CYS A 64 8.02 -4.12 -6.56
N PRO A 65 9.18 -3.82 -5.94
CA PRO A 65 9.56 -2.53 -5.37
C PRO A 65 10.17 -1.56 -6.42
N PRO A 66 10.31 -0.26 -6.09
CA PRO A 66 11.13 0.64 -6.88
C PRO A 66 12.59 0.16 -6.96
N ASP A 67 13.17 0.33 -8.14
CA ASP A 67 14.59 0.06 -8.40
C ASP A 67 15.50 0.98 -7.56
N PRO A 68 16.65 0.51 -7.04
CA PRO A 68 17.50 1.30 -6.15
C PRO A 68 17.92 2.65 -6.76
N GLU A 69 18.26 2.68 -8.04
CA GLU A 69 18.68 3.88 -8.76
C GLU A 69 17.57 4.92 -8.85
N ARG A 70 16.31 4.47 -8.88
CA ARG A 70 15.14 5.35 -8.86
C ARG A 70 14.93 5.99 -7.50
N ILE A 71 15.13 5.22 -6.43
CA ILE A 71 15.06 5.72 -5.05
C ILE A 71 16.18 6.75 -4.85
N TRP A 72 17.40 6.39 -5.26
CA TRP A 72 18.56 7.28 -5.19
C TRP A 72 18.30 8.60 -5.93
N ALA A 73 17.88 8.55 -7.20
CA ALA A 73 17.59 9.74 -7.98
C ALA A 73 16.56 10.66 -7.31
N ALA A 74 15.47 10.10 -6.78
CA ALA A 74 14.45 10.90 -6.10
C ALA A 74 14.97 11.57 -4.82
N VAL A 75 15.70 10.84 -3.98
CA VAL A 75 16.27 11.38 -2.73
C VAL A 75 17.35 12.42 -3.03
N SER A 76 18.22 12.17 -4.01
CA SER A 76 19.26 13.12 -4.43
C SER A 76 18.67 14.43 -4.93
N SER A 77 17.62 14.41 -5.75
CA SER A 77 16.94 15.65 -6.19
C SER A 77 16.38 16.44 -5.01
N LEU A 78 15.72 15.78 -4.07
CA LEU A 78 15.18 16.44 -2.87
C LEU A 78 16.28 17.10 -2.03
N LEU A 79 17.41 16.41 -1.84
CA LEU A 79 18.55 16.95 -1.11
C LEU A 79 19.22 18.14 -1.82
N ALA A 80 19.13 18.19 -3.15
CA ALA A 80 19.61 19.32 -3.95
C ALA A 80 18.62 20.50 -4.01
N GLY A 81 17.42 20.37 -3.41
CA GLY A 81 16.35 21.37 -3.53
C GLY A 81 15.69 21.38 -4.92
N GLU A 82 15.86 20.31 -5.69
CA GLU A 82 15.30 20.15 -7.03
C GLU A 82 14.00 19.33 -7.01
N PRO A 83 13.08 19.55 -7.97
CA PRO A 83 11.88 18.72 -8.09
C PRO A 83 12.24 17.27 -8.43
N VAL A 84 11.46 16.32 -7.90
CA VAL A 84 11.64 14.89 -8.20
C VAL A 84 11.16 14.59 -9.62
N VAL A 85 12.09 14.57 -10.57
CA VAL A 85 11.83 14.23 -11.98
C VAL A 85 12.57 12.96 -12.35
N LEU A 86 11.83 11.86 -12.49
CA LEU A 86 12.38 10.59 -12.95
C LEU A 86 12.50 10.58 -14.47
N ALA A 87 13.62 10.08 -15.00
CA ALA A 87 13.78 9.86 -16.45
C ALA A 87 12.75 8.86 -16.99
N ASP A 88 12.36 8.96 -18.26
CA ASP A 88 11.31 8.11 -18.84
C ASP A 88 11.56 6.61 -18.66
N LYS A 89 12.82 6.18 -18.83
CA LYS A 89 13.24 4.78 -18.60
C LYS A 89 12.98 4.28 -17.18
N MET A 90 12.91 5.19 -16.20
CA MET A 90 12.65 4.92 -14.78
C MET A 90 11.16 5.00 -14.42
N ARG A 91 10.26 5.41 -15.33
CA ARG A 91 8.82 5.52 -15.03
C ARG A 91 8.09 4.21 -15.30
N LYS A 92 8.44 3.15 -14.57
CA LYS A 92 7.83 1.82 -14.69
C LYS A 92 7.22 1.37 -13.38
N PHE A 93 6.07 0.71 -13.40
CA PHE A 93 5.38 0.28 -12.16
C PHE A 93 5.94 -1.02 -11.54
N GLY A 94 6.85 -1.68 -12.24
CA GLY A 94 7.23 -3.08 -12.00
C GLY A 94 6.81 -3.89 -13.21
#